data_AF-A0AAV4VGX9-F1
#
_entry.id   AF-A0AAV4VGX9-F1
#
_cell.length_a   1.000
_cell.length_b   1.000
_cell.length_c   1.000
_cell.angle_alpha   90.00
_cell.angle_beta   90.00
_cell.angle_gamma   90.00
#
_symmetry.space_group_name_H-M   'P 1'
#
loop_
_entity.id
_entity.type
_entity.pdbx_description
1 polymer ?
#
loop_
_entity_poly.entity_id
_entity_poly.type
_entity_poly.pdbx_seq_one_letter_code
_entity_poly.pdbx_strand_id
1 'polypeptide(L)'
;MPNVFMPRIGERACFGVVNVLLFVDLMQLPPVRGHQVFQQAEHMKPATHLWRQFRLVELKQNMRQQGDTTFIEVLNALRVGELTSGHFEILLGKVSTDISNEFSIEKALRIHPTNDQVTRHNEKVLQSFEDKGTVIYTIKAQDQLIDSKRNLGNKDCGT
;
A
#
# COMPACT_ATOMS: atom_id res chain seq x y z
N MET A 1 22.38 7.43 32.43
CA MET A 1 22.86 7.21 31.05
C MET A 1 22.82 5.71 30.77
N PRO A 2 21.91 5.17 29.94
CA PRO A 2 21.94 3.75 29.66
C PRO A 2 22.92 3.46 28.52
N ASN A 3 23.82 2.51 28.79
CA ASN A 3 24.86 2.04 27.88
C ASN A 3 24.24 1.44 26.62
N VAL A 4 24.56 2.02 25.47
CA VAL A 4 24.30 1.41 24.15
C VAL A 4 25.35 0.32 23.96
N PHE A 5 24.93 -0.93 24.04
CA PHE A 5 25.78 -2.08 23.77
C PHE A 5 25.98 -2.19 22.25
N MET A 6 27.16 -1.80 21.75
CA MET A 6 27.58 -2.10 20.38
C MET A 6 28.17 -3.52 20.35
N PRO A 7 27.57 -4.50 19.65
CA PRO A 7 28.16 -5.82 19.51
C PRO A 7 29.42 -5.75 18.63
N ARG A 8 30.45 -6.49 19.01
CA ARG A 8 31.74 -6.60 18.29
C ARG A 8 31.52 -7.01 16.83
N ILE A 9 32.18 -6.28 15.93
CA ILE A 9 32.22 -6.51 14.48
C ILE A 9 32.92 -7.85 14.21
N GLY A 10 32.16 -8.82 13.71
CA GLY A 10 32.68 -10.04 13.09
C GLY A 10 31.60 -10.61 12.19
N GLU A 11 31.80 -10.53 10.86
CA GLU A 11 31.18 -11.21 9.68
C GLU A 11 29.73 -11.76 9.70
N ARG A 12 28.93 -11.52 10.74
CA ARG A 12 27.55 -11.97 10.93
C ARG A 12 26.64 -10.81 11.33
N ALA A 13 26.90 -9.63 10.79
CA ALA A 13 26.02 -8.49 10.99
C ALA A 13 24.74 -8.71 10.17
N CYS A 14 23.60 -8.75 10.85
CA CYS A 14 22.29 -8.75 10.18
C CYS A 14 22.24 -7.56 9.20
N PHE A 15 21.68 -7.79 8.02
CA PHE A 15 21.51 -6.76 6.98
C PHE A 15 22.82 -6.09 6.51
N GLY A 16 23.97 -6.77 6.59
CA GLY A 16 25.22 -6.26 6.02
C GLY A 16 25.71 -4.96 6.67
N VAL A 17 25.52 -4.82 7.98
CA VAL A 17 25.90 -3.61 8.75
C VAL A 17 25.03 -2.38 8.39
N VAL A 18 23.92 -2.57 7.68
CA VAL A 18 22.95 -1.49 7.43
C VAL A 18 21.98 -1.41 8.61
N ASN A 19 21.79 -0.20 9.14
CA ASN A 19 20.75 0.05 10.11
C ASN A 19 19.39 0.15 9.40
N VAL A 20 18.48 -0.77 9.67
CA VAL A 20 17.19 -0.88 8.98
C VAL A 20 16.07 -0.47 9.93
N LEU A 21 15.32 0.56 9.55
CA LEU A 21 14.08 0.97 10.21
C LEU A 21 12.90 0.60 9.31
N LEU A 22 11.94 -0.14 9.86
CA LEU A 22 10.74 -0.58 9.15
C LEU A 22 9.52 0.16 9.70
N PHE A 23 8.75 0.75 8.79
CA PHE A 23 7.42 1.29 9.08
C PHE A 23 6.42 0.42 8.33
N VAL A 24 5.54 -0.26 9.08
CA VAL A 24 4.64 -1.24 8.50
C VAL A 24 3.32 -1.27 9.25
N ASP A 25 2.27 -1.61 8.52
CA ASP A 25 1.02 -2.06 9.10
C ASP A 25 0.78 -3.50 8.66
N LEU A 26 1.03 -4.46 9.55
CA LEU A 26 0.95 -5.90 9.25
C LEU A 26 -0.47 -6.40 8.98
N MET A 27 -1.49 -5.60 9.28
CA MET A 27 -2.90 -5.94 9.10
C MET A 27 -3.50 -5.32 7.83
N GLN A 28 -2.70 -4.61 7.04
CA GLN A 28 -3.10 -4.13 5.72
C GLN A 28 -2.92 -5.21 4.64
N LEU A 29 -3.05 -4.81 3.37
CA LEU A 29 -2.99 -5.71 2.23
C LEU A 29 -1.72 -6.59 2.27
N PRO A 30 -1.87 -7.91 2.09
CA PRO A 30 -0.73 -8.81 2.02
C PRO A 30 0.07 -8.58 0.73
N PRO A 31 1.33 -9.08 0.68
CA PRO A 31 2.11 -9.07 -0.55
C PRO A 31 1.37 -9.76 -1.71
N VAL A 32 1.43 -9.18 -2.91
CA VAL A 32 0.81 -9.75 -4.11
C VAL A 32 1.49 -11.09 -4.42
N ARG A 33 0.71 -12.18 -4.42
CA ARG A 33 1.20 -13.56 -4.67
C ARG A 33 2.35 -13.97 -3.75
N GLY A 34 2.40 -13.42 -2.52
CA GLY A 34 3.44 -13.71 -1.55
C GLY A 34 2.88 -14.12 -0.19
N HIS A 35 3.79 -14.52 0.69
CA HIS A 35 3.48 -14.79 2.09
C HIS A 35 3.78 -13.54 2.92
N GLN A 36 3.16 -13.44 4.10
CA GLN A 36 3.46 -12.35 5.02
C GLN A 36 4.94 -12.35 5.41
N VAL A 37 5.53 -11.17 5.63
CA VAL A 37 6.97 -11.02 5.93
C VAL A 37 7.42 -11.75 7.20
N PHE A 38 6.49 -12.00 8.12
CA PHE A 38 6.70 -12.76 9.35
C PHE A 38 6.47 -14.27 9.18
N GLN A 39 6.12 -14.74 7.98
CA GLN A 39 6.00 -16.16 7.65
C GLN A 39 7.26 -16.62 6.93
N GLN A 40 8.12 -17.35 7.63
CA GLN A 40 9.28 -18.00 7.01
C GLN A 40 8.83 -19.19 6.18
N ALA A 41 9.27 -19.25 4.92
CA ALA A 41 8.97 -20.37 4.05
C ALA A 41 9.54 -21.68 4.61
N GLU A 42 8.82 -22.80 4.40
CA GLU A 42 9.19 -24.13 4.91
C GLU A 42 10.63 -24.52 4.57
N HIS A 43 11.04 -24.31 3.31
CA HIS A 43 12.39 -24.61 2.83
C HIS A 43 13.48 -23.72 3.46
N MET A 44 13.10 -22.58 4.05
CA MET A 44 14.01 -21.65 4.72
C MET A 44 14.08 -21.87 6.22
N LYS A 45 13.29 -22.79 6.82
CA LYS A 45 13.28 -23.03 8.27
C LYS A 45 14.66 -23.20 8.93
N PRO A 46 15.66 -23.86 8.31
CA PRO A 46 16.99 -23.98 8.91
C PRO A 46 17.78 -22.66 8.96
N ALA A 47 17.40 -21.66 8.16
CA ALA A 47 18.06 -20.37 8.10
C ALA A 47 17.58 -19.41 9.20
N THR A 48 18.40 -18.41 9.52
CA THR A 48 18.03 -17.35 10.45
C THR A 48 16.75 -16.64 10.02
N HIS A 49 15.77 -16.56 10.91
CA HIS A 49 14.53 -15.82 10.68
C HIS A 49 14.80 -14.31 10.78
N LEU A 50 15.01 -13.65 9.63
CA LEU A 50 15.38 -12.23 9.58
C LEU A 50 14.36 -11.31 10.24
N TRP A 51 13.07 -11.56 10.06
CA TRP A 51 12.01 -10.76 10.72
C TRP A 51 12.13 -10.74 12.25
N ARG A 52 12.55 -11.87 12.85
CA ARG A 52 12.71 -11.98 14.31
C ARG A 52 13.91 -11.21 14.86
N GLN A 53 14.75 -10.64 14.00
CA GLN A 53 15.88 -9.79 14.40
C GLN A 53 15.45 -8.33 14.68
N PHE A 54 14.24 -7.93 14.26
CA PHE A 54 13.73 -6.60 14.51
C PHE A 54 13.13 -6.46 15.91
N ARG A 55 13.26 -5.27 16.50
CA ARG A 55 12.50 -4.86 17.67
C ARG A 55 11.21 -4.19 17.21
N LEU A 56 10.06 -4.71 17.63
CA LEU A 56 8.77 -4.09 17.37
C LEU A 56 8.54 -2.91 18.32
N VAL A 57 8.12 -1.78 17.75
CA VAL A 57 7.59 -0.63 18.49
C VAL A 57 6.21 -0.31 17.90
N GLU A 58 5.18 -0.36 18.72
CA GLU A 58 3.80 -0.10 18.31
C GLU A 58 3.43 1.36 18.54
N LEU A 59 2.84 2.00 17.53
CA LEU A 59 2.21 3.31 17.65
C LEU A 59 0.72 3.13 17.94
N LYS A 60 0.23 3.71 19.03
CA LYS A 60 -1.14 3.49 19.52
C LYS A 60 -2.12 4.62 19.20
N GLN A 61 -1.61 5.77 18.77
CA GLN A 61 -2.45 6.95 18.51
C GLN A 61 -2.68 7.13 17.01
N ASN A 62 -3.95 7.14 16.61
CA ASN A 62 -4.35 7.47 15.24
C ASN A 62 -4.45 8.99 15.08
N MET A 63 -3.53 9.56 14.29
CA MET A 63 -3.49 10.99 14.01
C MET A 63 -4.33 11.40 12.78
N ARG A 64 -4.68 10.45 11.90
CA ARG A 64 -5.37 10.74 10.64
C ARG A 64 -6.84 11.10 10.86
N GLN A 65 -7.51 10.38 11.77
CA GLN A 65 -8.91 10.61 12.13
C GLN A 65 -9.07 11.35 13.48
N GLN A 66 -8.07 12.13 13.88
CA GLN A 66 -8.08 12.80 15.19
C GLN A 66 -9.33 13.68 15.35
N GLY A 67 -10.05 13.49 16.44
CA GLY A 67 -11.29 14.22 16.76
C GLY A 67 -12.58 13.45 16.43
N ASP A 68 -12.50 12.34 15.70
CA ASP A 68 -13.65 11.46 15.41
C ASP A 68 -13.45 10.09 16.07
N THR A 69 -13.83 9.98 17.34
CA THR A 69 -13.67 8.75 18.13
C THR A 69 -14.50 7.60 17.56
N THR A 70 -15.72 7.90 17.11
CA THR A 70 -16.62 6.91 16.51
C THR A 70 -16.02 6.29 15.26
N PHE A 71 -15.46 7.10 14.36
CA PHE A 71 -14.84 6.57 13.15
C PHE A 71 -13.54 5.82 13.44
N ILE A 72 -12.74 6.28 14.41
CA ILE A 72 -11.56 5.54 14.89
C ILE A 72 -11.95 4.15 15.40
N GLU A 73 -13.01 4.03 16.19
CA GLU A 73 -13.51 2.76 16.72
C GLU A 73 -13.92 1.80 15.59
N VAL A 74 -14.69 2.29 14.61
CA VAL A 74 -15.09 1.49 13.45
C VAL A 74 -13.87 1.00 12.67
N LEU A 75 -12.88 1.87 12.41
CA LEU A 75 -11.67 1.50 11.67
C LEU A 75 -10.79 0.50 12.44
N ASN A 76 -10.68 0.66 13.76
CA ASN A 76 -9.94 -0.28 14.60
C ASN A 76 -10.61 -1.66 14.65
N ALA A 77 -11.95 -1.70 14.74
CA ALA A 77 -12.70 -2.95 14.65
C ALA A 77 -12.57 -3.61 13.27
N LEU A 78 -12.64 -2.83 12.20
CA LEU A 78 -12.43 -3.32 10.83
C LEU A 78 -11.03 -3.92 10.65
N ARG A 79 -10.01 -3.26 11.21
CA ARG A 79 -8.60 -3.71 11.16
C ARG A 79 -8.42 -5.13 11.69
N VAL A 80 -9.10 -5.49 12.77
CA VAL A 80 -9.00 -6.82 13.40
C VAL A 80 -10.10 -7.80 12.97
N GLY A 81 -11.10 -7.33 12.22
CA GLY A 81 -12.24 -8.14 11.77
C GLY A 81 -13.33 -8.32 12.82
N GLU A 82 -13.40 -7.47 13.84
CA GLU A 82 -14.34 -7.58 14.98
C GLU A 82 -15.45 -6.51 14.89
N LEU A 83 -16.13 -6.43 13.74
CA LEU A 83 -17.23 -5.49 13.54
C LEU A 83 -18.48 -5.91 14.32
N THR A 84 -19.07 -4.96 15.06
CA THR A 84 -20.35 -5.13 15.76
C THR A 84 -21.51 -4.67 14.86
N SER A 85 -22.75 -5.02 15.22
CA SER A 85 -23.95 -4.51 14.54
C SER A 85 -23.98 -2.98 14.48
N GLY A 86 -23.58 -2.29 15.56
CA GLY A 86 -23.49 -0.83 15.59
C GLY A 86 -22.46 -0.27 14.60
N HIS A 87 -21.31 -0.95 14.43
CA HIS A 87 -20.34 -0.56 13.41
C HIS A 87 -20.92 -0.70 11.99
N PHE A 88 -21.66 -1.77 11.72
CA PHE A 88 -22.34 -1.97 10.43
C PHE A 88 -23.40 -0.90 10.17
N GLU A 89 -24.21 -0.55 11.15
CA GLU A 89 -25.21 0.52 11.03
C GLU A 89 -24.57 1.86 10.65
N ILE A 90 -23.46 2.21 11.29
CA ILE A 90 -22.69 3.41 10.95
C ILE A 90 -22.22 3.37 9.49
N LEU A 91 -21.60 2.25 9.06
CA LEU A 91 -21.09 2.11 7.70
C LEU A 91 -22.21 2.13 6.65
N LEU A 92 -23.32 1.44 6.90
CA LEU A 92 -24.48 1.41 6.02
C LEU A 92 -25.15 2.79 5.92
N GLY A 93 -25.18 3.55 7.00
CA GLY A 93 -25.66 4.94 7.00
C GLY A 93 -24.78 5.90 6.17
N LYS A 94 -23.58 5.49 5.76
CA LYS A 94 -22.71 6.24 4.84
C LYS A 94 -22.85 5.83 3.39
N VAL A 95 -23.65 4.81 3.08
CA VAL A 95 -23.95 4.44 1.70
C VAL A 95 -24.83 5.53 1.10
N SER A 96 -24.26 6.30 0.19
CA SER A 96 -24.98 7.30 -0.58
C SER A 96 -25.16 6.82 -2.01
N THR A 97 -26.38 6.94 -2.53
CA THR A 97 -26.67 6.83 -3.97
C THR A 97 -26.48 8.16 -4.69
N ASP A 98 -26.26 9.25 -3.94
CA ASP A 98 -26.03 10.56 -4.50
C ASP A 98 -24.63 10.62 -5.15
N ILE A 99 -24.64 10.67 -6.48
CA ILE A 99 -23.46 10.87 -7.33
C ILE A 99 -23.45 12.31 -7.88
N SER A 100 -24.09 13.25 -7.21
CA SER A 100 -24.06 14.67 -7.57
C SER A 100 -23.00 15.43 -6.78
N ASN A 101 -22.73 16.67 -7.21
CA ASN A 101 -21.88 17.62 -6.50
C ASN A 101 -20.48 17.08 -6.16
N GLU A 102 -20.17 16.87 -4.89
CA GLU A 102 -18.86 16.42 -4.41
C GLU A 102 -18.61 14.94 -4.74
N PHE A 103 -19.67 14.14 -4.83
CA PHE A 103 -19.62 12.71 -5.14
C PHE A 103 -19.74 12.41 -6.64
N SER A 104 -19.67 13.46 -7.47
CA SER A 104 -19.78 13.33 -8.91
C SER A 104 -18.63 12.54 -9.52
N ILE A 105 -18.83 12.04 -10.74
CA ILE A 105 -17.88 11.13 -11.39
C ILE A 105 -16.50 11.77 -11.53
N GLU A 106 -16.47 13.07 -11.79
CA GLU A 106 -15.28 13.87 -12.06
C GLU A 106 -14.58 14.45 -10.83
N LYS A 107 -15.20 14.41 -9.63
CA LYS A 107 -14.66 15.04 -8.42
C LYS A 107 -14.20 14.04 -7.35
N ALA A 108 -14.95 12.97 -7.16
CA ALA A 108 -14.67 12.02 -6.10
C ALA A 108 -13.63 10.98 -6.51
N LEU A 109 -12.64 10.74 -5.64
CA LEU A 109 -11.75 9.59 -5.77
C LEU A 109 -12.53 8.31 -5.49
N ARG A 110 -12.44 7.32 -6.39
CA ARG A 110 -13.07 6.00 -6.21
C ARG A 110 -12.01 4.91 -6.11
N ILE A 111 -12.13 4.11 -5.05
CA ILE A 111 -11.28 2.95 -4.81
C ILE A 111 -12.04 1.71 -5.29
N HIS A 112 -11.40 0.93 -6.16
CA HIS A 112 -11.97 -0.31 -6.70
C HIS A 112 -11.07 -1.50 -6.35
N PRO A 113 -11.65 -2.70 -6.15
CA PRO A 113 -10.88 -3.90 -5.83
C PRO A 113 -10.05 -4.45 -7.00
N THR A 114 -10.36 -4.11 -8.26
CA THR A 114 -9.60 -4.62 -9.42
C THR A 114 -9.15 -3.52 -10.38
N ASN A 115 -8.02 -3.75 -11.04
CA ASN A 115 -7.50 -2.86 -12.08
C ASN A 115 -8.48 -2.70 -13.24
N ASP A 116 -9.19 -3.76 -13.64
CA ASP A 116 -10.20 -3.66 -14.69
C ASP A 116 -11.32 -2.69 -14.34
N GLN A 117 -11.76 -2.67 -13.07
CA GLN A 117 -12.75 -1.72 -12.60
C GLN A 117 -12.19 -0.30 -12.53
N VAL A 118 -10.93 -0.14 -12.12
CA VAL A 118 -10.22 1.16 -12.18
C VAL A 118 -10.16 1.66 -13.62
N THR A 119 -9.74 0.84 -14.58
CA THR A 119 -9.67 1.20 -16.01
C THR A 119 -11.03 1.64 -16.52
N ARG A 120 -12.06 0.82 -16.32
CA ARG A 120 -13.45 1.17 -16.74
C ARG A 120 -13.95 2.46 -16.09
N HIS A 121 -13.60 2.71 -14.83
CA HIS A 121 -13.98 3.95 -14.16
C HIS A 121 -13.26 5.16 -14.75
N ASN A 122 -11.94 5.05 -14.94
CA ASN A 122 -11.10 6.11 -15.48
C ASN A 122 -11.50 6.46 -16.92
N GLU A 123 -11.82 5.47 -17.76
CA GLU A 123 -12.35 5.68 -19.11
C GLU A 123 -13.65 6.51 -19.08
N LYS A 124 -14.57 6.20 -18.17
CA LYS A 124 -15.80 6.98 -18.00
C LYS A 124 -15.53 8.42 -17.53
N VAL A 125 -14.54 8.61 -16.65
CA VAL A 125 -14.13 9.95 -16.21
C VAL A 125 -13.59 10.75 -17.41
N LEU A 126 -12.70 10.16 -18.21
CA LEU A 126 -12.16 10.80 -19.41
C LEU A 126 -13.27 11.16 -20.41
N GLN A 127 -14.17 10.22 -20.71
CA GLN A 127 -15.33 10.47 -21.59
C GLN A 127 -16.15 11.67 -21.10
N SER A 128 -16.39 11.78 -19.78
CA SER A 128 -17.15 12.89 -19.22
C SER A 128 -16.50 14.26 -19.43
N PHE A 129 -15.17 14.32 -19.60
CA PHE A 129 -14.45 15.55 -19.93
C PHE A 129 -14.47 15.82 -21.43
N GLU A 130 -14.39 14.80 -22.28
CA GLU A 130 -14.54 14.92 -23.74
C GLU A 130 -15.93 15.47 -24.09
N ASP A 131 -16.98 14.94 -23.46
CA ASP A 131 -18.37 15.37 -23.69
C ASP A 131 -18.59 16.85 -23.31
N LYS A 132 -17.76 17.38 -22.40
CA LYS A 132 -17.74 18.80 -22.00
C LYS A 132 -16.88 19.68 -22.93
N GLY A 133 -16.26 19.11 -23.96
CA GLY A 133 -15.37 19.82 -24.87
C GLY A 133 -13.98 20.09 -24.30
N THR A 134 -13.56 19.35 -23.27
CA THR A 134 -12.23 19.50 -22.67
C THR A 134 -11.19 18.87 -23.59
N VAL A 135 -10.10 19.59 -23.88
CA VAL A 135 -8.99 19.04 -24.66
C VAL A 135 -8.17 18.07 -23.80
N ILE A 136 -8.07 16.82 -24.23
CA ILE A 136 -7.32 15.76 -23.54
C ILE A 136 -5.98 15.52 -24.23
N TYR A 137 -4.91 15.48 -23.44
CA TYR A 137 -3.55 15.20 -23.92
C TYR A 137 -3.02 13.92 -23.29
N THR A 138 -2.45 13.05 -24.14
CA THR A 138 -1.72 11.86 -23.67
C THR A 138 -0.23 12.18 -23.61
N ILE A 139 0.30 12.27 -22.40
CA ILE A 139 1.74 12.44 -22.16
C ILE A 139 2.32 11.05 -21.88
N LYS A 140 3.23 10.58 -22.75
CA LYS A 140 3.94 9.32 -22.54
C LYS A 140 5.12 9.55 -21.61
N ALA A 141 5.11 8.94 -20.43
CA ALA A 141 6.31 8.88 -19.59
C ALA A 141 7.35 7.95 -20.23
N GLN A 142 8.62 8.35 -20.20
CA GLN A 142 9.75 7.52 -20.58
C GLN A 142 10.70 7.41 -19.39
N ASP A 143 10.84 6.20 -18.85
CA ASP A 143 11.80 5.95 -17.78
C ASP A 143 13.22 5.92 -18.38
N GLN A 144 14.06 6.86 -17.96
CA GLN A 144 15.49 6.81 -18.23
C GLN A 144 16.22 6.21 -17.02
N LEU A 145 16.72 4.99 -17.18
CA LEU A 145 17.69 4.42 -16.25
C LEU A 145 19.05 5.03 -16.56
N ILE A 146 19.47 6.00 -15.74
CA ILE A 146 20.86 6.47 -15.71
C ILE A 146 21.68 5.30 -15.12
N ASP A 147 22.69 4.83 -15.85
CA ASP A 147 23.61 3.72 -15.47
C ASP A 147 23.16 2.25 -15.65
N SER A 148 22.51 1.92 -16.76
CA SER A 148 22.61 0.57 -17.31
C SER A 148 23.48 0.59 -18.55
N LYS A 149 24.76 0.19 -18.45
CA LYS A 149 25.53 -0.23 -19.64
C LYS A 149 24.84 -1.46 -20.23
N ARG A 150 23.81 -1.26 -21.06
CA ARG A 150 23.22 -2.33 -21.87
C ARG A 150 24.33 -2.79 -22.82
N ASN A 151 24.77 -4.04 -22.65
CA ASN A 151 25.46 -4.75 -23.72
C ASN A 151 24.50 -4.76 -24.92
N LEU A 152 24.79 -3.93 -25.94
CA LEU A 152 24.17 -4.05 -27.26
C LEU A 152 24.65 -5.36 -27.88
N GLY A 153 23.95 -6.44 -27.54
CA GLY A 153 24.13 -7.78 -28.05
C GLY A 153 22.81 -8.34 -28.57
N ASN A 154 22.26 -7.68 -29.59
CA ASN A 154 21.50 -8.24 -30.70
C ASN A 154 20.27 -9.14 -30.41
N LYS A 155 19.06 -8.67 -30.74
CA LYS A 155 18.36 -9.00 -32.01
C LYS A 155 16.95 -8.43 -32.03
N ASP A 156 16.64 -7.77 -33.13
CA ASP A 156 15.30 -7.38 -33.55
C ASP A 156 14.36 -8.58 -33.62
N CYS A 157 13.11 -8.37 -33.22
CA CYS A 157 12.00 -9.23 -33.60
C CYS A 157 10.80 -8.33 -33.91
N GLY A 158 10.73 -7.84 -35.16
CA GLY A 158 9.45 -7.79 -35.88
C GLY A 158 9.17 -9.20 -36.39
N THR A 159 7.94 -9.67 -36.53
CA THR A 159 6.66 -9.03 -36.89
C THR A 159 5.54 -9.35 -35.93
#